data_AF-A0A920J5X6-F1
#
_entry.id   AF-A0A920J5X6-F1
#
_cell.length_a   1.000
_cell.length_b   1.000
_cell.length_c   1.000
_cell.angle_alpha   90.00
_cell.angle_beta   90.00
_cell.angle_gamma   90.00
#
_symmetry.space_group_name_H-M   'P 1'
#
loop_
_entity.id
_entity.type
_entity.pdbx_description
1 polymer ?
#
loop_
_entity_poly.entity_id
_entity_poly.type
_entity_poly.pdbx_seq_one_letter_code
_entity_poly.pdbx_strand_id
1 'polypeptide(L)'
;MDVNLVGISISTKSGEGSYIPLLHEDESIKQLSTDFVIKKLKPVLESSKVKLIGQNIKFDMNILSRYGINIKQIESDTMLMSYVLNSTATRHNLDALSGYYLNHKTITFEEIAGKGAKQITFDKVSIDKAVEYASEEQT
;
A
#
# COMPACT_ATOMS: atom_id res chain seq x y z
N MET A 1 14.04 -8.70 10.61
CA MET A 1 12.79 -9.20 10.00
C MET A 1 12.82 -8.70 8.58
N ASP A 2 13.11 -9.58 7.62
CA ASP A 2 13.19 -9.21 6.21
C ASP A 2 11.78 -9.01 5.65
N VAL A 3 11.46 -7.79 5.25
CA VAL A 3 10.16 -7.46 4.64
C VAL A 3 10.29 -7.60 3.13
N ASN A 4 9.64 -8.59 2.52
CA ASN A 4 9.65 -8.73 1.06
C ASN A 4 8.46 -7.99 0.45
N LEU A 5 8.64 -7.47 -0.76
CA LEU A 5 7.58 -6.83 -1.52
C LEU A 5 6.62 -7.89 -2.09
N VAL A 6 5.50 -8.10 -1.41
CA VAL A 6 4.49 -9.11 -1.79
C VAL A 6 3.59 -8.64 -2.92
N GLY A 7 3.32 -7.34 -2.97
CA GLY A 7 2.57 -6.70 -4.05
C GLY A 7 2.61 -5.19 -3.96
N ILE A 8 2.01 -4.55 -4.94
CA ILE A 8 1.94 -3.08 -5.05
C ILE A 8 0.50 -2.68 -5.35
N SER A 9 -0.04 -1.76 -4.56
CA SER A 9 -1.31 -1.10 -4.83
C SER A 9 -1.08 0.29 -5.45
N ILE A 10 -1.90 0.66 -6.44
CA ILE A 10 -1.83 1.96 -7.11
C ILE A 10 -3.26 2.41 -7.45
N SER A 11 -3.55 3.69 -7.24
CA SER A 11 -4.70 4.37 -7.83
C SER A 11 -4.24 5.56 -8.68
N THR A 12 -4.93 5.78 -9.80
CA THR A 12 -4.81 7.00 -10.61
C THR A 12 -6.02 7.92 -10.49
N LYS A 13 -7.09 7.45 -9.83
CA LYS A 13 -8.38 8.15 -9.71
C LYS A 13 -9.15 7.59 -8.52
N SER A 14 -9.80 8.47 -7.76
CA SER A 14 -10.64 8.08 -6.62
C SER A 14 -11.73 7.09 -7.06
N GLY A 15 -11.89 6.04 -6.27
CA GLY A 15 -12.79 4.91 -6.56
C GLY A 15 -12.20 3.85 -7.49
N GLU A 16 -10.97 4.02 -7.98
CA GLU A 16 -10.29 3.06 -8.85
C GLU A 16 -8.95 2.66 -8.22
N GLY A 17 -8.88 1.45 -7.67
CA GLY A 17 -7.66 0.83 -7.17
C GLY A 17 -7.22 -0.34 -8.05
N SER A 18 -5.91 -0.54 -8.18
CA SER A 18 -5.33 -1.72 -8.83
C SER A 18 -4.27 -2.33 -7.94
N TYR A 19 -4.31 -3.65 -7.81
CA TYR A 19 -3.32 -4.43 -7.06
C TYR A 19 -2.49 -5.32 -8.00
N ILE A 20 -1.18 -5.27 -7.84
CA ILE A 20 -0.21 -6.07 -8.59
C ILE A 20 0.40 -7.10 -7.63
N PRO A 21 -0.06 -8.37 -7.65
CA PRO A 21 0.54 -9.44 -6.86
C PRO A 21 1.90 -9.86 -7.43
N LEU A 22 2.88 -10.08 -6.56
CA LEU A 22 4.27 -10.41 -6.95
C LEU A 22 4.81 -11.68 -6.28
N LEU A 23 4.52 -11.88 -4.99
CA LEU A 23 5.05 -12.99 -4.18
C LEU A 23 3.99 -13.65 -3.29
N HIS A 24 2.74 -13.78 -3.77
CA HIS A 24 1.77 -14.62 -3.08
C HIS A 24 2.12 -16.10 -3.26
N GLU A 25 1.90 -16.92 -2.22
CA GLU A 25 1.99 -18.39 -2.28
C GLU A 25 0.84 -19.00 -3.11
N ASP A 26 -0.18 -18.19 -3.44
CA ASP A 26 -1.30 -18.59 -4.28
C ASP A 26 -0.87 -18.83 -5.73
N GLU A 27 -0.84 -20.11 -6.13
CA GLU A 27 -0.49 -20.56 -7.48
C GLU A 27 -1.67 -20.51 -8.46
N SER A 28 -2.89 -20.19 -8.00
CA SER A 28 -4.09 -20.19 -8.85
C SER A 28 -4.07 -19.07 -9.90
N ILE A 29 -3.33 -17.99 -9.64
CA ILE A 29 -3.19 -16.84 -10.53
C ILE A 29 -1.71 -16.67 -10.90
N LYS A 30 -1.44 -16.53 -12.20
CA LYS A 30 -0.10 -16.24 -12.68
C LYS A 30 0.31 -14.82 -12.29
N GLN A 31 1.34 -14.71 -11.47
CA GLN A 31 1.89 -13.43 -11.00
C GLN A 31 2.98 -12.92 -11.95
N LEU A 32 3.15 -11.60 -12.01
CA LEU A 32 4.26 -10.98 -12.74
C LEU A 32 5.56 -11.14 -11.96
N SER A 33 6.68 -11.27 -12.66
CA SER A 33 7.97 -11.27 -11.95
C SER A 33 8.22 -9.91 -11.32
N THR A 34 8.74 -9.91 -10.09
CA THR A 34 9.12 -8.70 -9.37
C THR A 34 10.04 -7.82 -10.20
N ASP A 35 11.05 -8.40 -10.86
CA ASP A 35 11.99 -7.67 -11.71
C ASP A 35 11.30 -6.95 -12.87
N PHE A 36 10.30 -7.58 -13.50
CA PHE A 36 9.55 -6.96 -14.58
C PHE A 36 8.77 -5.74 -14.09
N VAL A 37 8.09 -5.88 -12.96
CA VAL A 37 7.27 -4.81 -12.37
C VAL A 37 8.14 -3.65 -11.89
N ILE A 38 9.23 -3.95 -11.17
CA ILE A 38 10.21 -2.96 -10.73
C ILE A 38 10.80 -2.19 -11.94
N LYS A 39 11.18 -2.90 -13.01
CA LYS A 39 11.69 -2.26 -14.24
C LYS A 39 10.68 -1.32 -14.89
N LYS A 40 9.38 -1.61 -14.79
CA LYS A 40 8.31 -0.78 -15.35
C LYS A 40 7.96 0.41 -14.46
N LEU A 41 7.93 0.22 -13.15
CA LEU A 41 7.56 1.28 -12.19
C LEU A 41 8.71 2.24 -11.90
N LYS A 42 9.96 1.79 -11.92
CA LYS A 42 11.13 2.62 -11.66
C LYS A 42 11.13 3.97 -12.43
N PRO A 43 10.99 4.02 -13.77
CA PRO A 43 11.00 5.30 -14.48
C PRO A 43 9.82 6.22 -14.10
N VAL A 44 8.70 5.66 -13.62
CA VAL A 44 7.53 6.43 -13.19
C VAL A 44 7.78 7.02 -11.81
N LEU A 45 8.24 6.21 -10.86
CA LEU A 45 8.46 6.61 -9.46
C LEU A 45 9.71 7.48 -9.27
N GLU A 46 10.72 7.35 -10.16
CA GLU A 46 11.91 8.20 -10.18
C GLU A 46 11.74 9.46 -11.05
N SER A 47 10.55 9.70 -11.59
CA SER A 47 10.22 10.89 -12.37
C SER A 47 9.77 12.04 -11.47
N SER A 48 10.25 13.25 -11.72
CA SER A 48 9.74 14.49 -11.09
C SER A 48 8.45 15.02 -11.77
N LYS A 49 7.83 14.22 -12.65
CA LYS A 49 6.54 14.57 -13.27
C LYS A 49 5.37 13.91 -12.56
N VAL A 50 5.63 12.85 -11.81
CA VAL A 50 4.61 12.08 -11.10
C VAL A 50 4.59 12.55 -9.67
N LYS A 51 3.40 12.99 -9.23
CA LYS A 51 3.13 13.40 -7.87
C LYS A 51 2.63 12.19 -7.10
N LEU A 52 3.44 11.67 -6.18
CA LEU A 52 3.04 10.55 -5.34
C LEU A 52 2.31 11.04 -4.10
N ILE A 53 1.15 10.45 -3.82
CA ILE A 53 0.38 10.62 -2.59
C ILE A 53 0.27 9.25 -1.94
N GLY A 54 0.30 9.18 -0.60
CA GLY A 54 0.28 7.90 0.07
C GLY A 54 0.25 7.95 1.59
N GLN A 55 0.01 6.75 2.12
CA GLN A 55 -0.03 6.31 3.51
C GLN A 55 1.31 6.13 4.23
N ASN A 56 1.87 7.08 4.99
CA ASN A 56 3.14 6.84 5.70
C ASN A 56 4.26 6.39 4.72
N ILE A 57 4.47 7.19 3.67
CA ILE A 57 5.27 6.86 2.46
C ILE A 57 6.71 6.48 2.80
N LYS A 58 7.22 6.92 3.95
CA LYS A 58 8.55 6.51 4.45
C LYS A 58 8.71 4.99 4.47
N PHE A 59 7.65 4.25 4.80
CA PHE A 59 7.69 2.79 4.79
C PHE A 59 7.88 2.24 3.37
N ASP A 60 7.06 2.71 2.42
CA ASP A 60 7.15 2.33 1.01
C ASP A 60 8.51 2.66 0.40
N MET A 61 9.04 3.85 0.67
CA MET A 61 10.38 4.25 0.23
C MET A 61 11.46 3.28 0.71
N ASN A 62 11.41 2.87 1.98
CA ASN A 62 12.38 1.93 2.54
C ASN A 62 12.31 0.58 1.84
N ILE A 63 11.11 0.06 1.58
CA ILE A 63 10.94 -1.21 0.85
C ILE A 63 11.46 -1.06 -0.58
N LEU A 64 11.01 -0.04 -1.32
CA LEU A 64 11.34 0.17 -2.72
C LEU A 64 12.83 0.45 -2.95
N SER A 65 13.52 1.08 -1.99
CA SER A 65 14.97 1.30 -2.05
C SER A 65 15.77 0.00 -2.14
N ARG A 66 15.28 -1.09 -1.53
CA ARG A 66 15.91 -2.42 -1.61
C ARG A 66 15.83 -3.03 -3.01
N TYR A 67 14.86 -2.58 -3.81
CA TYR A 67 14.71 -2.92 -5.22
C TYR A 67 15.35 -1.86 -6.14
N GLY A 68 16.13 -0.94 -5.58
CA GLY A 68 16.84 0.10 -6.31
C GLY A 68 15.94 1.18 -6.90
N ILE A 69 14.73 1.39 -6.35
CA ILE A 69 13.85 2.50 -6.73
C ILE A 69 14.02 3.63 -5.71
N ASN A 70 14.38 4.82 -6.19
CA ASN A 70 14.49 6.03 -5.39
C ASN A 70 13.36 7.02 -5.73
N ILE A 71 12.28 7.01 -4.96
CA ILE A 71 11.17 7.95 -5.15
C ILE A 71 11.70 9.39 -5.11
N LYS A 72 11.48 10.15 -6.19
CA LYS A 72 11.99 11.52 -6.32
C LYS A 72 11.05 12.60 -5.83
N GLN A 73 9.74 12.39 -5.99
CA GLN A 73 8.76 13.42 -5.70
C GLN A 73 7.58 12.83 -4.94
N ILE A 74 7.46 13.27 -3.70
CA ILE A 74 6.30 13.02 -2.84
C ILE A 74 5.55 14.34 -2.76
N GLU A 75 4.31 14.33 -3.19
CA GLU A 75 3.44 15.50 -3.09
C GLU A 75 2.86 15.61 -1.68
N SER A 76 2.34 14.50 -1.15
CA SER A 76 1.61 14.48 0.11
C SER A 76 1.72 13.14 0.83
N ASP A 77 1.79 13.19 2.16
CA ASP A 77 1.61 12.03 3.05
C ASP A 77 0.40 12.29 3.94
N THR A 78 -0.65 11.49 3.81
CA THR A 78 -1.94 11.75 4.48
C THR A 78 -1.86 11.63 6.00
N MET A 79 -0.92 10.83 6.52
CA MET A 79 -0.65 10.76 7.96
C MET A 79 -0.11 12.09 8.46
N LEU A 80 0.88 12.67 7.75
CA LEU A 80 1.48 13.94 8.13
C LEU A 80 0.52 15.11 7.93
N MET A 81 -0.26 15.10 6.84
CA MET A 81 -1.31 16.11 6.60
C MET A 81 -2.31 16.14 7.77
N SER A 82 -2.79 14.98 8.21
CA SER A 82 -3.72 14.91 9.34
C SER A 82 -3.06 15.35 10.66
N TYR A 83 -1.81 14.94 10.91
CA TYR A 83 -1.09 15.33 12.11
C TYR A 83 -0.88 16.84 12.21
N VAL A 84 -0.46 17.48 11.11
CA VAL A 84 -0.27 18.94 11.04
C VAL A 84 -1.60 19.68 11.18
N LEU A 85 -2.67 19.15 10.60
CA LEU A 85 -4.00 19.75 10.69
C LEU A 85 -4.54 19.74 12.13
N ASN A 86 -4.47 18.59 12.82
CA ASN A 86 -4.81 18.48 14.23
C ASN A 86 -4.24 17.19 14.84
N SER A 87 -3.13 17.30 15.55
CA SER A 87 -2.42 16.19 16.17
C SER A 87 -3.18 15.45 17.28
N THR A 88 -4.36 15.95 17.70
CA THR A 88 -5.16 15.38 18.79
C THR A 88 -6.56 14.93 18.36
N ALA A 89 -6.94 15.17 17.09
CA ALA A 89 -8.29 14.86 16.61
C ALA A 89 -8.60 13.36 16.61
N THR A 90 -7.64 12.54 16.17
CA THR A 90 -7.79 11.09 16.03
C THR A 90 -6.41 10.44 15.94
N ARG A 91 -6.37 9.11 15.86
CA ARG A 91 -5.16 8.40 15.42
C ARG A 91 -4.92 8.71 13.94
N HIS A 92 -3.66 8.86 13.55
CA HIS A 92 -3.32 9.20 12.16
C HIS A 92 -3.03 7.98 11.28
N ASN A 93 -3.52 6.79 11.65
CA ASN A 93 -3.45 5.61 10.78
C ASN A 93 -4.64 5.58 9.81
N LEU A 94 -4.52 4.83 8.72
CA LEU A 94 -5.48 4.86 7.62
C LEU A 94 -6.92 4.59 8.08
N ASP A 95 -7.13 3.54 8.88
CA ASP A 95 -8.46 3.17 9.38
C ASP A 95 -9.15 4.30 10.16
N ALA A 96 -8.40 4.98 11.04
CA ALA A 96 -8.96 6.05 11.85
C ALA A 96 -9.21 7.31 11.03
N LEU A 97 -8.37 7.59 10.01
CA LEU A 97 -8.57 8.71 9.10
C LEU A 97 -9.78 8.47 8.18
N SER A 98 -9.94 7.27 7.63
CA SER A 98 -11.10 6.89 6.83
C SER A 98 -12.39 7.01 7.64
N GLY A 99 -12.40 6.50 8.88
CA GLY A 99 -13.55 6.62 9.76
C GLY A 99 -13.88 8.07 10.12
N TYR A 100 -12.86 8.88 10.42
CA TYR A 100 -13.04 10.26 10.87
C TYR A 100 -13.44 11.23 9.75
N TYR A 101 -12.77 11.16 8.59
CA TYR A 101 -12.96 12.12 7.50
C TYR A 101 -13.99 11.67 6.46
N LEU A 102 -14.11 10.35 6.22
CA LEU A 102 -14.97 9.81 5.16
C LEU A 102 -16.20 9.08 5.72
N ASN A 103 -16.31 8.95 7.05
CA ASN A 103 -17.33 8.14 7.71
C ASN A 103 -17.37 6.70 7.13
N HIS A 104 -16.18 6.18 6.81
CA HIS A 104 -16.01 4.93 6.09
C HIS A 104 -15.14 3.96 6.90
N LYS A 105 -15.62 2.73 7.09
CA LYS A 105 -14.87 1.67 7.77
C LYS A 105 -14.09 0.86 6.75
N THR A 106 -12.77 0.93 6.82
CA THR A 106 -11.86 0.11 6.01
C THR A 106 -11.83 -1.35 6.46
N ILE A 107 -11.45 -2.21 5.53
CA ILE A 107 -11.02 -3.59 5.73
C ILE A 107 -9.72 -3.55 6.50
N THR A 108 -9.72 -4.15 7.68
CA THR A 108 -8.52 -4.21 8.51
C THR A 108 -7.60 -5.34 8.06
N PHE A 109 -6.29 -5.17 8.25
CA PHE A 109 -5.33 -6.26 8.00
C PHE A 109 -5.70 -7.54 8.77
N GLU A 110 -6.27 -7.40 9.96
CA GLU A 110 -6.72 -8.53 10.77
C GLU A 110 -7.91 -9.31 10.17
N GLU A 111 -8.77 -8.66 9.39
CA GLU A 111 -9.91 -9.31 8.70
C GLU A 111 -9.42 -10.22 7.57
N ILE A 112 -8.30 -9.89 6.92
CA ILE A 112 -7.73 -10.70 5.82
C ILE A 112 -6.63 -11.67 6.27
N ALA A 113 -5.83 -11.29 7.27
CA ALA A 113 -4.66 -12.04 7.72
C ALA A 113 -4.85 -12.74 9.08
N GLY A 114 -5.98 -12.51 9.75
CA GLY A 114 -6.24 -13.04 11.09
C GLY A 114 -5.53 -12.27 12.20
N LYS A 115 -5.59 -12.80 13.43
CA LYS A 115 -5.11 -12.12 14.65
C LYS A 115 -4.21 -13.01 15.51
N GLY A 116 -3.34 -12.37 16.29
CA GLY A 116 -2.51 -13.02 17.30
C GLY A 116 -1.56 -14.06 16.71
N ALA A 117 -1.36 -15.16 17.44
CA ALA A 117 -0.42 -16.21 17.04
C ALA A 117 -0.80 -16.96 15.74
N LYS A 118 -2.04 -16.81 15.26
CA LYS A 118 -2.53 -17.41 14.01
C LYS A 118 -2.53 -16.42 12.85
N GLN A 119 -2.05 -15.19 13.06
CA GLN A 119 -1.96 -14.19 12.01
C GLN A 119 -0.96 -14.67 10.94
N ILE A 120 -1.41 -14.70 9.69
CA ILE A 120 -0.57 -15.05 8.54
C ILE A 120 0.12 -13.81 7.97
N THR A 121 1.19 -14.02 7.21
CA THR A 121 1.86 -12.97 6.44
C THR A 121 1.11 -12.70 5.13
N PHE A 122 1.31 -11.52 4.53
CA PHE A 122 0.51 -11.08 3.38
C PHE A 122 0.67 -11.96 2.14
N ASP A 123 1.83 -12.62 1.97
CA ASP A 123 2.10 -13.63 0.94
C ASP A 123 1.14 -14.82 0.99
N LYS A 124 0.53 -15.09 2.16
CA LYS A 124 -0.40 -16.21 2.37
C LYS A 124 -1.87 -15.80 2.26
N VAL A 125 -2.14 -14.51 2.14
CA VAL A 125 -3.50 -14.01 1.90
C VAL A 125 -3.88 -14.36 0.47
N SER A 126 -5.11 -14.84 0.24
CA SER A 126 -5.60 -15.12 -1.11
C SER A 126 -5.61 -13.85 -1.95
N ILE A 127 -5.28 -13.96 -3.23
CA ILE A 127 -5.15 -12.78 -4.09
C ILE A 127 -6.45 -11.97 -4.14
N ASP A 128 -7.62 -12.61 -4.17
CA ASP A 128 -8.92 -11.91 -4.16
C ASP A 128 -9.08 -10.98 -2.95
N LYS A 129 -8.69 -11.45 -1.75
CA LYS A 129 -8.75 -10.65 -0.52
C LYS A 129 -7.68 -9.55 -0.50
N ALA A 130 -6.50 -9.87 -1.02
CA ALA A 130 -5.42 -8.90 -1.14
C ALA A 130 -5.82 -7.76 -2.09
N VAL A 131 -6.49 -8.07 -3.21
CA VAL A 131 -7.03 -7.09 -4.15
C VAL A 131 -8.08 -6.21 -3.48
N GLU A 132 -9.03 -6.80 -2.76
CA GLU A 132 -10.09 -6.05 -2.06
C GLU A 132 -9.49 -5.07 -1.04
N TYR A 133 -8.61 -5.56 -0.15
CA TYR A 133 -7.90 -4.76 0.84
C TYR A 133 -7.06 -3.64 0.18
N ALA A 134 -6.23 -3.99 -0.79
CA ALA A 134 -5.29 -3.06 -1.44
C ALA A 134 -5.98 -1.98 -2.28
N SER A 135 -7.13 -2.30 -2.87
CA SER A 135 -7.88 -1.35 -3.71
C SER A 135 -8.63 -0.33 -2.85
N GLU A 136 -9.10 -0.74 -1.67
CA GLU A 136 -9.75 0.15 -0.72
C GLU A 136 -8.77 1.13 -0.08
N GLU A 137 -7.54 0.69 0.27
CA GLU A 137 -6.53 1.60 0.83
C GLU A 137 -6.17 2.79 -0.09
N GLN A 138 -6.42 2.66 -1.38
CA GLN A 138 -6.08 3.64 -2.41
C GLN A 138 -7.27 4.52 -2.85
N THR A 139 -8.47 4.30 -2.29
CA THR A 139 -9.73 4.98 -2.67
C THR A 139 -10.07 6.13 -1.75
#